data_AF-A0A8A1M6K4-F1
#
_entry.id   AF-A0A8A1M6K4-F1
#
_cell.length_a   1.000
_cell.length_b   1.000
_cell.length_c   1.000
_cell.angle_alpha   90.00
_cell.angle_beta   90.00
_cell.angle_gamma   90.00
#
_symmetry.space_group_name_H-M   'P 1'
#
loop_
_entity.id
_entity.type
_entity.pdbx_description
1 polymer ?
#
loop_
_entity_poly.entity_id
_entity_poly.type
_entity_poly.pdbx_seq_one_letter_code
_entity_poly.pdbx_strand_id
1 'polypeptide(L)'
;MSSFPQLAPPGSSTYSSNTLHVGDGTWDSQRNTFLLPNLMGLNFETMRYNGMGNRFREMAGYHSLIRAHGVIAAITFLCLIPTAILMARFYSPSPFWALRYHIWLHILSLFLSTVVFVLGWFAVGPERSLTNPHHGIGLAIYVLIIFQTLWGWFVHKRTKGKRLFHMPLKIMLHKWLGRVIALLGIAQIPLGLTLYGSPLALFVLYTLAVFTLVVIYFILTYLHERRMGVDYDSRGSYMSGPEVVEDGHGHSNFGRLATAGAAGTNRTQHLDRTVMTKKVITTMAGVGGENASSSK
;
A
#
# COMPACT_ATOMS: atom_id res chain seq x y z
N MET A 1 41.85 47.19 -13.73
CA MET A 1 41.74 46.70 -15.13
C MET A 1 42.23 45.26 -15.14
N SER A 2 41.42 44.30 -15.56
CA SER A 2 41.77 42.87 -15.56
C SER A 2 42.80 42.58 -16.66
N SER A 3 43.79 41.76 -16.34
CA SER A 3 44.96 41.45 -17.17
C SER A 3 44.70 40.46 -18.32
N PHE A 4 43.44 40.26 -18.73
CA PHE A 4 43.08 39.32 -19.80
C PHE A 4 41.98 39.92 -20.71
N PRO A 5 42.27 40.25 -21.99
CA PRO A 5 41.38 41.00 -22.88
C PRO A 5 40.16 40.23 -23.41
N GLN A 6 39.91 39.01 -22.92
CA GLN A 6 38.79 38.14 -23.33
C GLN A 6 37.83 37.82 -22.19
N LEU A 7 38.00 38.44 -21.03
CA LEU A 7 37.13 38.27 -19.87
C LEU A 7 36.39 39.57 -19.58
N ALA A 8 35.07 39.51 -19.62
CA ALA A 8 34.24 40.56 -19.06
C ALA A 8 34.43 40.56 -17.52
N PRO A 9 34.75 41.70 -16.88
CA PRO A 9 34.78 41.81 -15.42
C PRO A 9 33.52 41.24 -14.75
N PRO A 10 33.60 40.73 -13.51
CA PRO A 10 32.42 40.35 -12.74
C PRO A 10 31.35 41.46 -12.77
N GLY A 11 30.12 41.12 -13.18
CA GLY A 11 29.01 42.07 -13.32
C GLY A 11 28.97 42.95 -14.58
N SER A 12 29.91 42.78 -15.53
CA SER A 12 30.00 43.64 -16.74
C SER A 12 29.29 43.12 -17.98
N SER A 13 28.80 41.87 -17.97
CA SER A 13 27.96 41.31 -19.03
C SER A 13 26.50 41.35 -18.62
N THR A 14 25.68 42.14 -19.32
CA THR A 14 24.24 42.25 -19.07
C THR A 14 23.44 41.45 -20.09
N TYR A 15 22.68 40.45 -19.60
CA TYR A 15 21.55 39.85 -20.31
C TYR A 15 20.27 40.36 -19.63
N SER A 16 19.43 41.08 -20.38
CA SER A 16 18.23 41.73 -19.84
C SER A 16 17.09 40.72 -19.66
N SER A 17 16.88 40.27 -18.42
CA SER A 17 15.67 39.58 -17.96
C SER A 17 15.16 40.28 -16.70
N ASN A 18 13.84 40.54 -16.61
CA ASN A 18 13.22 41.25 -15.49
C ASN A 18 13.24 40.48 -14.15
N THR A 19 13.82 39.27 -14.12
CA THR A 19 13.86 38.39 -12.93
C THR A 19 15.19 37.66 -12.73
N LEU A 20 16.18 37.89 -13.61
CA LEU A 20 17.49 37.22 -13.58
C LEU A 20 18.57 38.21 -14.04
N HIS A 21 19.36 38.73 -13.11
CA HIS A 21 20.75 39.03 -13.44
C HIS A 21 21.48 37.69 -13.53
N VAL A 22 22.29 37.50 -14.57
CA VAL A 22 23.18 36.33 -14.66
C VAL A 22 24.05 36.29 -13.41
N GLY A 23 23.86 35.28 -12.57
CA GLY A 23 24.89 34.77 -11.66
C GLY A 23 25.37 35.69 -10.53
N ASP A 24 25.13 35.23 -9.31
CA ASP A 24 26.24 35.16 -8.33
C ASP A 24 27.32 34.14 -8.79
N GLY A 25 27.06 33.45 -9.90
CA GLY A 25 27.91 32.49 -10.56
C GLY A 25 28.74 33.09 -11.68
N THR A 26 30.02 32.72 -11.74
CA THR A 26 30.98 33.23 -12.72
C THR A 26 30.95 32.37 -13.99
N TRP A 27 30.85 32.97 -15.18
CA TRP A 27 31.02 32.23 -16.43
C TRP A 27 32.49 31.79 -16.59
N ASP A 28 32.72 30.48 -16.63
CA ASP A 28 34.01 29.88 -16.96
C ASP A 28 34.06 29.66 -18.48
N SER A 29 34.69 30.60 -19.18
CA SER A 29 34.82 30.56 -20.63
C SER A 29 35.74 29.46 -21.15
N GLN A 30 36.69 28.97 -20.35
CA GLN A 30 37.56 27.86 -20.76
C GLN A 30 36.79 26.54 -20.81
N ARG A 31 35.82 26.37 -19.90
CA ARG A 31 34.99 25.17 -19.81
C ARG A 31 33.60 25.36 -20.42
N ASN A 32 33.32 26.54 -20.95
CA ASN A 32 32.02 26.92 -21.53
C ASN A 32 30.84 26.59 -20.57
N THR A 33 30.99 26.94 -19.28
CA THR A 33 30.02 26.58 -18.24
C THR A 33 29.87 27.68 -17.17
N PHE A 34 28.73 27.69 -16.47
CA PHE A 34 28.52 28.58 -15.32
C PHE A 34 29.04 27.94 -14.04
N LEU A 35 29.90 28.64 -13.31
CA LEU A 35 30.23 28.30 -11.93
C LEU A 35 29.06 28.70 -11.04
N LEU A 36 28.37 27.73 -10.47
CA LEU A 36 27.30 28.03 -9.53
C LEU A 36 27.89 28.57 -8.21
N PRO A 37 27.24 29.54 -7.56
CA PRO A 37 27.63 30.02 -6.23
C PRO A 37 27.52 28.87 -5.22
N ASN A 38 28.49 28.79 -4.30
CA ASN A 38 28.44 27.78 -3.24
C ASN A 38 27.22 28.01 -2.35
N LEU A 39 26.49 26.93 -2.03
CA LEU A 39 25.37 26.90 -1.07
C LEU A 39 24.16 27.79 -1.43
N MET A 40 24.01 28.23 -2.68
CA MET A 40 22.78 28.91 -3.08
C MET A 40 21.64 27.92 -3.30
N GLY A 41 20.53 28.17 -2.59
CA GLY A 41 19.28 27.44 -2.76
C GLY A 41 18.63 27.70 -4.12
N LEU A 42 17.56 26.96 -4.39
CA LEU A 42 16.77 27.12 -5.61
C LEU A 42 16.12 28.52 -5.66
N ASN A 43 16.46 29.33 -6.66
CA ASN A 43 15.79 30.61 -6.89
C ASN A 43 14.35 30.35 -7.41
N PHE A 44 13.36 30.56 -6.54
CA PHE A 44 11.96 30.27 -6.84
C PHE A 44 11.38 31.14 -7.95
N GLU A 45 11.75 32.42 -8.04
CA GLU A 45 11.24 33.30 -9.10
C GLU A 45 11.71 32.82 -10.48
N THR A 46 12.99 32.49 -10.57
CA THR A 46 13.61 31.92 -11.77
C THR A 46 12.99 30.56 -12.14
N MET A 47 12.86 29.65 -11.16
CA MET A 47 12.25 28.34 -11.38
C MET A 47 10.81 28.48 -11.89
N ARG A 48 10.03 29.39 -11.31
CA ARG A 48 8.64 29.64 -11.73
C ARG A 48 8.58 30.25 -13.14
N TYR A 49 9.45 31.21 -13.44
CA TYR A 49 9.54 31.83 -14.75
C TYR A 49 9.93 30.82 -15.84
N ASN A 50 10.86 29.92 -15.54
CA ASN A 50 11.34 28.90 -16.47
C ASN A 50 10.51 27.60 -16.47
N GLY A 51 9.57 27.45 -15.54
CA GLY A 51 8.76 26.25 -15.39
C GLY A 51 7.76 26.03 -16.53
N MET A 52 7.33 24.79 -16.71
CA MET A 52 6.36 24.41 -17.75
C MET A 52 5.02 25.13 -17.60
N GLY A 53 4.64 25.49 -16.36
CA GLY A 53 3.48 26.33 -16.06
C GLY A 53 3.49 27.67 -16.82
N ASN A 54 4.62 28.39 -16.79
CA ASN A 54 4.75 29.66 -17.49
C ASN A 54 4.95 29.48 -19.00
N ARG A 55 5.70 28.44 -19.42
CA ARG A 55 5.96 28.16 -20.85
C ARG A 55 4.71 27.80 -21.65
N PHE A 56 3.75 27.14 -21.01
CA PHE A 56 2.49 26.74 -21.64
C PHE A 56 1.30 27.57 -21.18
N ARG A 57 1.54 28.80 -20.71
CA ARG A 57 0.48 29.61 -20.12
C ARG A 57 -0.66 29.93 -21.10
N GLU A 58 -0.34 30.06 -22.38
CA GLU A 58 -1.29 30.35 -23.46
C GLU A 58 -1.92 29.06 -24.05
N MET A 59 -1.48 27.88 -23.63
CA MET A 59 -2.01 26.62 -24.14
C MET A 59 -3.35 26.29 -23.47
N ALA A 60 -4.42 26.26 -24.28
CA ALA A 60 -5.75 25.94 -23.80
C ALA A 60 -5.78 24.57 -23.10
N GLY A 61 -6.40 24.52 -21.91
CA GLY A 61 -6.58 23.28 -21.15
C GLY A 61 -5.36 22.77 -20.35
N TYR A 62 -4.14 23.24 -20.66
CA TYR A 62 -2.91 22.77 -20.00
C TYR A 62 -2.97 22.87 -18.47
N HIS A 63 -3.32 24.05 -17.94
CA HIS A 63 -3.38 24.30 -16.51
C HIS A 63 -4.40 23.42 -15.78
N SER A 64 -5.52 23.09 -16.43
CA SER A 64 -6.53 22.23 -15.81
C SER A 64 -6.06 20.79 -15.75
N LEU A 65 -5.46 20.28 -16.83
CA LEU A 65 -4.89 18.93 -16.89
C LEU A 65 -3.76 18.75 -15.87
N ILE A 66 -2.80 19.67 -15.82
CA ILE A 66 -1.63 19.53 -14.95
C ILE A 66 -1.96 19.75 -13.47
N ARG A 67 -2.94 20.61 -13.14
CA ARG A 67 -3.45 20.73 -11.77
C ARG A 67 -4.15 19.46 -11.33
N ALA A 68 -5.00 18.88 -12.18
CA ALA A 68 -5.64 17.61 -11.89
C ALA A 68 -4.61 16.48 -11.72
N HIS A 69 -3.60 16.41 -12.60
CA HIS A 69 -2.48 15.49 -12.49
C HIS A 69 -1.77 15.62 -11.13
N GLY A 70 -1.36 16.84 -10.76
CA GLY A 70 -0.63 17.09 -9.51
C GLY A 70 -1.45 16.78 -8.25
N VAL A 71 -2.74 17.15 -8.22
CA VAL A 71 -3.63 16.89 -7.08
C VAL A 71 -3.87 15.39 -6.90
N ILE A 72 -4.21 14.68 -7.98
CA ILE A 72 -4.47 13.24 -7.90
C ILE A 72 -3.17 12.48 -7.57
N ALA A 73 -2.02 12.91 -8.10
CA ALA A 73 -0.72 12.35 -7.76
C ALA A 73 -0.41 12.54 -6.27
N ALA A 74 -0.62 13.75 -5.72
CA ALA A 74 -0.41 14.01 -4.30
C ALA A 74 -1.30 13.13 -3.41
N ILE A 75 -2.60 13.02 -3.71
CA ILE A 75 -3.52 12.14 -2.97
C ILE A 75 -3.05 10.68 -3.04
N THR A 76 -2.64 10.22 -4.22
CA THR A 76 -2.24 8.83 -4.44
C THR A 76 -0.95 8.49 -3.68
N PHE A 77 0.09 9.31 -3.83
CA PHE A 77 1.44 9.01 -3.35
C PHE A 77 1.73 9.52 -1.94
N LEU A 78 1.04 10.55 -1.43
CA LEU A 78 1.19 11.02 -0.05
C LEU A 78 0.13 10.45 0.90
N CYS A 79 -1.03 10.00 0.39
CA CYS A 79 -2.10 9.50 1.25
C CYS A 79 -2.38 8.01 1.02
N LEU A 80 -2.87 7.63 -0.15
CA LEU A 80 -3.41 6.27 -0.37
C LEU A 80 -2.36 5.18 -0.28
N ILE A 81 -1.24 5.32 -1.01
CA ILE A 81 -0.16 4.33 -1.00
C ILE A 81 0.48 4.19 0.39
N PRO A 82 0.89 5.28 1.07
CA PRO A 82 1.40 5.18 2.44
C PRO A 82 0.39 4.53 3.39
N THR A 83 -0.89 4.92 3.31
CA THR A 83 -1.95 4.32 4.15
C THR A 83 -2.09 2.83 3.90
N ALA A 84 -2.08 2.37 2.64
CA ALA A 84 -2.16 0.95 2.29
C ALA A 84 -1.00 0.14 2.88
N ILE A 85 0.21 0.72 2.90
CA ILE A 85 1.41 0.09 3.48
C ILE A 85 1.34 0.07 5.01
N LEU A 86 0.93 1.19 5.63
CA LEU A 86 0.79 1.30 7.08
C LEU A 86 -0.29 0.34 7.61
N MET A 87 -1.42 0.21 6.91
CA MET A 87 -2.49 -0.73 7.28
C MET A 87 -1.99 -2.18 7.23
N ALA A 88 -1.32 -2.59 6.16
CA ALA A 88 -0.77 -3.94 6.07
C ALA A 88 0.28 -4.26 7.15
N ARG A 89 0.97 -3.24 7.66
CA ARG A 89 2.04 -3.40 8.64
C ARG A 89 1.58 -3.32 10.09
N PHE A 90 0.73 -2.35 10.42
CA PHE A 90 0.44 -1.96 11.80
C PHE A 90 -1.01 -2.21 12.23
N TYR A 91 -1.93 -2.50 11.29
CA TYR A 91 -3.32 -2.78 11.64
C TYR A 91 -3.43 -4.16 12.32
N SER A 92 -3.46 -4.16 13.65
CA SER A 92 -3.53 -5.36 14.47
C SER A 92 -4.93 -5.91 14.79
N PRO A 93 -6.04 -5.13 14.77
CA PRO A 93 -7.35 -5.66 15.21
C PRO A 93 -7.80 -6.90 14.44
N SER A 94 -7.48 -6.98 13.15
CA SER A 94 -7.77 -8.16 12.35
C SER A 94 -6.82 -8.25 11.14
N PRO A 95 -6.04 -9.33 11.02
CA PRO A 95 -5.18 -9.53 9.85
C PRO A 95 -5.97 -9.69 8.55
N PHE A 96 -7.21 -10.17 8.65
CA PHE A 96 -8.12 -10.27 7.51
C PHE A 96 -8.48 -8.88 6.95
N TRP A 97 -8.87 -7.95 7.82
CA TRP A 97 -9.20 -6.59 7.40
C TRP A 97 -7.97 -5.78 6.98
N ALA A 98 -6.82 -5.95 7.67
CA ALA A 98 -5.55 -5.33 7.26
C ALA A 98 -5.23 -5.62 5.78
N LEU A 99 -5.30 -6.89 5.41
CA LEU A 99 -5.04 -7.34 4.04
C LEU A 99 -6.09 -6.80 3.06
N ARG A 100 -7.37 -6.77 3.45
CA ARG A 100 -8.44 -6.28 2.57
C ARG A 100 -8.30 -4.78 2.28
N TYR A 101 -8.05 -3.96 3.31
CA TYR A 101 -7.80 -2.53 3.12
C TYR A 101 -6.55 -2.28 2.28
N HIS A 102 -5.47 -3.04 2.51
CA HIS A 102 -4.26 -2.97 1.69
C HIS A 102 -4.56 -3.23 0.20
N ILE A 103 -5.30 -4.30 -0.11
CA ILE A 103 -5.69 -4.64 -1.49
C ILE A 103 -6.57 -3.54 -2.08
N TRP A 104 -7.62 -3.11 -1.38
CA TRP A 104 -8.58 -2.13 -1.90
C TRP A 104 -7.95 -0.77 -2.17
N LEU A 105 -7.12 -0.28 -1.24
CA LEU A 105 -6.40 0.98 -1.42
C LEU A 105 -5.39 0.90 -2.56
N HIS A 106 -4.72 -0.24 -2.78
CA HIS A 106 -3.83 -0.41 -3.92
C HIS A 106 -4.57 -0.56 -5.25
N ILE A 107 -5.75 -1.18 -5.30
CA ILE A 107 -6.60 -1.19 -6.49
C ILE A 107 -7.01 0.25 -6.83
N LEU A 108 -7.47 1.02 -5.85
CA LEU A 108 -7.79 2.44 -6.05
C LEU A 108 -6.57 3.23 -6.53
N SER A 109 -5.40 3.00 -5.91
CA SER A 109 -4.14 3.65 -6.29
C SER A 109 -3.71 3.29 -7.72
N LEU A 110 -3.93 2.05 -8.17
CA LEU A 110 -3.67 1.64 -9.55
C LEU A 110 -4.52 2.45 -10.54
N PHE A 111 -5.83 2.57 -10.31
CA PHE A 111 -6.71 3.37 -11.17
C PHE A 111 -6.34 4.85 -11.14
N LEU A 112 -6.11 5.44 -9.97
CA LEU A 112 -5.71 6.85 -9.87
C LEU A 112 -4.33 7.10 -10.48
N SER A 113 -3.37 6.18 -10.33
CA SER A 113 -2.07 6.30 -11.00
C SER A 113 -2.18 6.22 -12.53
N THR A 114 -3.14 5.46 -13.05
CA THR A 114 -3.48 5.47 -14.48
C THR A 114 -4.01 6.83 -14.91
N VAL A 115 -4.92 7.43 -14.14
CA VAL A 115 -5.41 8.79 -14.39
C VAL A 115 -4.26 9.80 -14.37
N VAL A 116 -3.37 9.73 -13.37
CA VAL A 116 -2.18 10.59 -13.26
C VAL A 116 -1.31 10.46 -14.51
N PHE A 117 -1.00 9.24 -14.94
CA PHE A 117 -0.20 8.99 -16.15
C PHE A 117 -0.87 9.56 -17.40
N VAL A 118 -2.16 9.31 -17.61
CA VAL A 118 -2.92 9.78 -18.76
C VAL A 118 -3.00 11.31 -18.81
N LEU A 119 -3.29 11.97 -17.68
CA LEU A 119 -3.31 13.43 -17.62
C LEU A 119 -1.94 14.05 -17.91
N GLY A 120 -0.86 13.43 -17.40
CA GLY A 120 0.51 13.87 -17.68
C GLY A 120 0.86 13.72 -19.16
N TRP A 121 0.48 12.58 -19.76
CA TRP A 121 0.69 12.31 -21.19
C TRP A 121 0.01 13.37 -22.08
N PHE A 122 -1.27 13.67 -21.82
CA PHE A 122 -2.01 14.68 -22.59
C PHE A 122 -1.51 16.10 -22.34
N ALA A 123 -1.01 16.42 -21.14
CA ALA A 123 -0.45 17.74 -20.84
C ALA A 123 0.89 18.00 -21.54
N VAL A 124 1.69 16.96 -21.78
CA VAL A 124 3.02 17.07 -22.41
C VAL A 124 2.97 16.89 -23.93
N GLY A 125 2.13 15.98 -24.40
CA GLY A 125 2.02 15.60 -25.82
C GLY A 125 3.15 14.65 -26.28
N PRO A 126 2.98 13.97 -27.44
CA PRO A 126 3.91 12.95 -27.92
C PRO A 126 5.34 13.47 -28.15
N GLU A 127 5.47 14.66 -28.74
CA GLU A 127 6.77 15.24 -29.15
C GLU A 127 7.71 15.55 -27.99
N ARG A 128 7.16 15.77 -26.78
CA ARG A 128 7.95 16.10 -25.57
C ARG A 128 7.92 14.99 -24.53
N SER A 129 7.31 13.85 -24.84
CA SER A 129 7.29 12.70 -23.96
C SER A 129 8.71 12.22 -23.66
N LEU A 130 8.97 11.83 -22.40
CA LEU A 130 10.26 11.29 -21.94
C LEU A 130 11.50 12.20 -22.07
N THR A 131 11.32 13.48 -22.37
CA THR A 131 12.44 14.45 -22.46
C THR A 131 12.97 14.94 -21.10
N ASN A 132 12.30 14.60 -20.00
CA ASN A 132 12.65 15.03 -18.64
C ASN A 132 12.65 13.83 -17.67
N PRO A 133 13.56 13.77 -16.68
CA PRO A 133 13.59 12.74 -15.65
C PRO A 133 12.25 12.49 -14.94
N HIS A 134 11.44 13.53 -14.72
CA HIS A 134 10.11 13.40 -14.13
C HIS A 134 9.19 12.49 -14.96
N HIS A 135 9.20 12.64 -16.30
CA HIS A 135 8.40 11.81 -17.20
C HIS A 135 8.88 10.36 -17.20
N GLY A 136 10.20 10.16 -17.34
CA GLY A 136 10.79 8.83 -17.41
C GLY A 136 10.60 8.03 -16.12
N ILE A 137 10.89 8.63 -14.98
CA ILE A 137 10.71 7.98 -13.69
C ILE A 137 9.22 7.80 -13.37
N GLY A 138 8.37 8.77 -13.73
CA GLY A 138 6.91 8.65 -13.58
C GLY A 138 6.33 7.45 -14.33
N LEU A 139 6.72 7.25 -15.60
CA LEU A 139 6.34 6.07 -16.38
C LEU A 139 6.86 4.78 -15.74
N ALA A 140 8.12 4.76 -15.30
CA ALA A 140 8.71 3.59 -14.64
C ALA A 140 7.93 3.21 -13.37
N ILE A 141 7.58 4.18 -12.53
CA ILE A 141 6.74 3.97 -11.34
C ILE A 141 5.38 3.40 -11.73
N TYR A 142 4.73 3.95 -12.76
CA TYR A 142 3.44 3.47 -13.22
C TYR A 142 3.47 1.99 -13.64
N VAL A 143 4.46 1.62 -14.47
CA VAL A 143 4.68 0.22 -14.88
C VAL A 143 4.97 -0.67 -13.67
N LEU A 144 5.79 -0.19 -12.73
CA LEU A 144 6.10 -0.91 -11.50
C LEU A 144 4.87 -1.09 -10.58
N ILE A 145 3.92 -0.15 -10.54
CA ILE A 145 2.67 -0.30 -9.79
C ILE A 145 1.81 -1.42 -10.39
N ILE A 146 1.69 -1.47 -11.72
CA ILE A 146 0.98 -2.56 -12.42
C ILE A 146 1.64 -3.90 -12.09
N PHE A 147 2.97 -3.99 -12.27
CA PHE A 147 3.74 -5.19 -11.96
C PHE A 147 3.56 -5.61 -10.49
N GLN A 148 3.68 -4.68 -9.55
CA GLN A 148 3.56 -4.93 -8.12
C GLN A 148 2.16 -5.42 -7.73
N THR A 149 1.12 -4.93 -8.41
CA THR A 149 -0.27 -5.36 -8.21
C THR A 149 -0.47 -6.80 -8.69
N LEU A 150 -0.02 -7.11 -9.91
CA LEU A 150 -0.09 -8.46 -10.48
C LEU A 150 0.75 -9.46 -9.68
N TRP A 151 1.96 -9.04 -9.27
CA TRP A 151 2.85 -9.82 -8.43
C TRP A 151 2.24 -10.07 -7.04
N GLY A 152 1.66 -9.04 -6.41
CA GLY A 152 0.97 -9.17 -5.13
C GLY A 152 -0.19 -10.16 -5.20
N TRP A 153 -1.00 -10.10 -6.26
CA TRP A 153 -2.07 -11.06 -6.50
C TRP A 153 -1.54 -12.50 -6.67
N PHE A 154 -0.48 -12.69 -7.48
CA PHE A 154 0.15 -14.00 -7.67
C PHE A 154 0.70 -14.56 -6.35
N VAL A 155 1.42 -13.74 -5.58
CA VAL A 155 1.98 -14.13 -4.28
C VAL A 155 0.87 -14.50 -3.31
N HIS A 156 -0.21 -13.72 -3.24
CA HIS A 156 -1.36 -14.01 -2.39
C HIS A 156 -2.00 -15.35 -2.77
N LYS A 157 -2.30 -15.58 -4.06
CA LYS A 157 -2.90 -16.83 -4.56
C LYS A 157 -2.05 -18.06 -4.25
N ARG A 158 -0.71 -17.97 -4.39
CA ARG A 158 0.21 -19.10 -4.16
C ARG A 158 0.49 -19.41 -2.68
N THR A 159 0.13 -18.49 -1.80
CA THR A 159 0.46 -18.53 -0.36
C THR A 159 -0.79 -18.76 0.50
N LYS A 160 -1.98 -18.48 -0.05
CA LYS A 160 -3.27 -18.73 0.60
C LYS A 160 -3.38 -20.19 1.06
N GLY A 161 -3.77 -20.39 2.32
CA GLY A 161 -4.01 -21.72 2.92
C GLY A 161 -2.75 -22.50 3.29
N LYS A 162 -1.55 -21.94 3.13
CA LYS A 162 -0.29 -22.59 3.50
C LYS A 162 0.22 -22.06 4.83
N ARG A 163 0.62 -22.93 5.76
CA ARG A 163 1.42 -22.53 6.93
C ARG A 163 2.85 -22.28 6.44
N LEU A 164 3.33 -21.04 6.57
CA LEU A 164 4.71 -20.69 6.23
C LEU A 164 5.52 -20.57 7.51
N PHE A 165 6.46 -21.48 7.70
CA PHE A 165 7.40 -21.45 8.82
C PHE A 165 8.51 -20.40 8.62
N HIS A 166 8.78 -20.02 7.36
CA HIS A 166 9.78 -19.01 7.00
C HIS A 166 9.19 -18.03 5.99
N MET A 167 9.68 -16.77 6.01
CA MET A 167 9.27 -15.75 5.03
C MET A 167 9.80 -16.13 3.64
N PRO A 168 8.95 -16.49 2.67
CA PRO A 168 9.41 -16.85 1.35
C PRO A 168 9.92 -15.61 0.61
N LEU A 169 10.96 -15.78 -0.21
CA LEU A 169 11.61 -14.72 -0.98
C LEU A 169 10.60 -13.85 -1.76
N LYS A 170 9.57 -14.47 -2.34
CA LYS A 170 8.49 -13.77 -3.07
C LYS A 170 7.73 -12.71 -2.23
N ILE A 171 7.51 -12.97 -0.94
CA ILE A 171 6.87 -12.01 -0.02
C ILE A 171 7.85 -10.91 0.34
N MET A 172 9.12 -11.25 0.56
CA MET A 172 10.17 -10.25 0.84
C MET A 172 10.34 -9.29 -0.34
N LEU A 173 10.41 -9.80 -1.57
CA LEU A 173 10.47 -8.98 -2.78
C LEU A 173 9.26 -8.06 -2.91
N HIS A 174 8.04 -8.58 -2.70
CA HIS A 174 6.83 -7.74 -2.73
C HIS A 174 6.91 -6.60 -1.70
N LYS A 175 7.36 -6.88 -0.47
CA LYS A 175 7.49 -5.86 0.58
C LYS A 175 8.52 -4.78 0.24
N TRP A 176 9.71 -5.17 -0.21
CA TRP A 176 10.79 -4.21 -0.51
C TRP A 176 10.52 -3.43 -1.78
N LEU A 177 10.06 -4.09 -2.85
CA LEU A 177 9.71 -3.42 -4.10
C LEU A 177 8.58 -2.40 -3.87
N GLY A 178 7.56 -2.76 -3.09
CA GLY A 178 6.47 -1.83 -2.74
C GLY A 178 6.97 -0.58 -1.99
N ARG A 179 7.93 -0.73 -1.09
CA ARG A 179 8.56 0.40 -0.38
C ARG A 179 9.38 1.29 -1.32
N VAL A 180 10.18 0.68 -2.20
CA VAL A 180 10.96 1.42 -3.19
C VAL A 180 10.05 2.23 -4.10
N ILE A 181 8.97 1.62 -4.62
CA ILE A 181 7.97 2.32 -5.45
C ILE A 181 7.34 3.49 -4.69
N ALA A 182 6.94 3.29 -3.42
CA ALA A 182 6.36 4.35 -2.61
C ALA A 182 7.32 5.52 -2.39
N LEU A 183 8.59 5.24 -2.06
CA LEU A 183 9.61 6.27 -1.88
C LEU A 183 9.92 7.02 -3.18
N LEU A 184 10.03 6.32 -4.31
CA LEU A 184 10.21 6.93 -5.62
C LEU A 184 9.01 7.82 -5.98
N GLY A 185 7.78 7.38 -5.69
CA GLY A 185 6.57 8.17 -5.88
C GLY A 185 6.55 9.46 -5.05
N ILE A 186 6.94 9.38 -3.78
CA ILE A 186 7.08 10.56 -2.91
C ILE A 186 8.17 11.52 -3.44
N ALA A 187 9.29 10.99 -3.95
CA ALA A 187 10.37 11.78 -4.52
C ALA A 187 10.00 12.42 -5.87
N GLN A 188 9.04 11.86 -6.61
CA GLN A 188 8.57 12.45 -7.87
C GLN A 188 7.77 13.74 -7.68
N ILE A 189 7.15 13.94 -6.51
CA ILE A 189 6.34 15.13 -6.25
C ILE A 189 7.17 16.43 -6.32
N PRO A 190 8.30 16.60 -5.60
CA PRO A 190 9.11 17.81 -5.70
C PRO A 190 9.73 18.01 -7.09
N LEU A 191 10.02 16.92 -7.82
CA LEU A 191 10.46 17.00 -9.22
C LEU A 191 9.35 17.59 -10.11
N GLY A 192 8.11 17.11 -9.96
CA GLY A 192 6.95 17.65 -10.67
C GLY A 192 6.65 19.10 -10.30
N LEU A 193 6.72 19.46 -9.01
CA LEU A 193 6.55 20.84 -8.55
C LEU A 193 7.62 21.77 -9.14
N THR A 194 8.87 21.31 -9.22
CA THR A 194 9.98 22.07 -9.81
C THR A 194 9.80 22.23 -11.30
N LEU A 195 9.45 21.14 -12.01
CA LEU A 195 9.22 21.14 -13.45
C LEU A 195 8.07 22.06 -13.85
N TYR A 196 6.98 22.08 -13.07
CA TYR A 196 5.86 22.98 -13.31
C TYR A 196 6.22 24.45 -13.02
N GLY A 197 7.12 24.70 -12.07
CA GLY A 197 7.37 26.05 -11.56
C GLY A 197 6.34 26.43 -10.49
N SER A 198 6.16 25.56 -9.48
CA SER A 198 5.23 25.76 -8.38
C SER A 198 5.68 26.83 -7.38
N PRO A 199 4.75 27.52 -6.68
CA PRO A 199 5.11 28.44 -5.60
C PRO A 199 5.72 27.70 -4.39
N LEU A 200 6.57 28.39 -3.62
CA LEU A 200 7.23 27.87 -2.41
C LEU A 200 6.25 27.19 -1.43
N ALA A 201 5.03 27.75 -1.29
CA ALA A 201 4.00 27.19 -0.41
C ALA A 201 3.71 25.70 -0.68
N LEU A 202 3.71 25.25 -1.95
CA LEU A 202 3.47 23.84 -2.27
C LEU A 202 4.62 22.93 -1.84
N PHE A 203 5.86 23.43 -1.86
CA PHE A 203 7.02 22.69 -1.36
C PHE A 203 7.01 22.60 0.17
N VAL A 204 6.59 23.67 0.85
CA VAL A 204 6.38 23.65 2.30
C VAL A 204 5.30 22.64 2.66
N LEU A 205 4.15 22.67 2.00
CA LEU A 205 3.06 21.70 2.22
C LEU A 205 3.51 20.25 1.96
N TYR A 206 4.25 20.01 0.88
CA TYR A 206 4.85 18.69 0.61
C TYR A 206 5.77 18.25 1.76
N THR A 207 6.64 19.14 2.23
CA THR A 207 7.59 18.83 3.31
C THR A 207 6.86 18.51 4.61
N LEU A 208 5.83 19.30 4.98
CA LEU A 208 4.99 19.04 6.14
C LEU A 208 4.24 17.71 6.02
N ALA A 209 3.73 17.38 4.82
CA ALA A 209 3.05 16.12 4.58
C ALA A 209 3.99 14.92 4.74
N VAL A 210 5.19 14.97 4.14
CA VAL A 210 6.19 13.90 4.29
C VAL A 210 6.68 13.78 5.73
N PHE A 211 6.93 14.90 6.41
CA PHE A 211 7.29 14.90 7.83
C PHE A 211 6.20 14.24 8.68
N THR A 212 4.93 14.57 8.42
CA THR A 212 3.79 13.95 9.10
C THR A 212 3.74 12.44 8.87
N LEU A 213 4.00 11.97 7.64
CA LEU A 213 4.08 10.53 7.35
C LEU A 213 5.20 9.84 8.15
N VAL A 214 6.36 10.48 8.27
CA VAL A 214 7.49 9.96 9.06
C VAL A 214 7.12 9.88 10.54
N VAL A 215 6.49 10.92 11.10
CA VAL A 215 6.03 10.94 12.49
C VAL A 215 4.97 9.86 12.74
N ILE A 216 3.98 9.74 11.86
CA ILE A 216 2.96 8.67 11.95
C ILE A 216 3.63 7.30 11.93
N TYR A 217 4.55 7.06 11.00
CA TYR A 217 5.27 5.80 10.89
C TYR A 217 6.08 5.51 12.17
N PHE A 218 6.76 6.50 12.74
CA PHE A 218 7.50 6.38 13.98
C PHE A 218 6.59 6.02 15.15
N ILE A 219 5.49 6.76 15.35
CA ILE A 219 4.50 6.51 16.41
C ILE A 219 3.90 5.11 16.27
N LEU A 220 3.48 4.71 15.07
CA LEU A 220 2.91 3.39 14.83
C LEU A 220 3.93 2.26 15.07
N THR A 221 5.20 2.48 14.71
CA THR A 221 6.28 1.53 15.01
C THR A 221 6.45 1.36 16.50
N TYR A 222 6.54 2.47 17.24
CA TYR A 222 6.67 2.48 18.68
C TYR A 222 5.51 1.77 19.38
N LEU A 223 4.27 2.07 18.99
CA LEU A 223 3.07 1.42 19.53
C LEU A 223 3.02 -0.08 19.20
N HIS A 224 3.47 -0.46 18.01
CA HIS A 224 3.52 -1.85 17.60
C HIS A 224 4.54 -2.66 18.42
N GLU A 225 5.75 -2.13 18.63
CA GLU A 225 6.78 -2.77 19.46
C GLU A 225 6.34 -2.91 20.92
N ARG A 226 5.70 -1.89 21.50
CA ARG A 226 5.15 -1.99 22.86
C ARG A 226 4.10 -3.10 23.00
N ARG A 227 3.20 -3.24 22.03
CA ARG A 227 2.17 -4.30 22.05
C ARG A 227 2.81 -5.69 21.99
N MET A 228 3.79 -5.88 21.12
CA MET A 228 4.47 -7.16 20.98
C MET A 228 5.30 -7.49 22.24
N GLY A 229 5.96 -6.50 22.86
CA GLY A 229 6.70 -6.69 24.11
C GLY A 229 5.82 -7.18 25.26
N VAL A 230 4.62 -6.61 25.42
CA VAL A 230 3.65 -7.06 26.44
C VAL A 230 3.18 -8.49 26.20
N ASP A 231 2.98 -8.91 24.95
CA ASP A 231 2.60 -10.29 24.62
C ASP A 231 3.72 -11.30 24.93
N TYR A 232 4.98 -10.92 24.75
CA TYR A 232 6.13 -11.75 25.13
C TYR A 232 6.23 -11.92 26.66
N ASP A 233 6.13 -10.83 27.42
CA ASP A 233 6.19 -10.87 28.88
C ASP A 233 5.00 -11.65 29.48
N SER A 234 3.81 -11.55 28.88
CA SER A 234 2.61 -12.27 29.32
C SER A 234 2.62 -13.76 28.98
N ARG A 235 3.32 -14.18 27.92
CA ARG A 235 3.54 -15.61 27.58
C ARG A 235 4.74 -16.20 28.31
N GLY A 236 5.70 -15.37 28.74
CA GLY A 236 6.89 -15.79 29.49
C GLY A 236 6.61 -16.14 30.97
N SER A 237 5.49 -15.71 31.55
CA SER A 237 5.16 -15.97 32.96
C SER A 237 4.50 -17.33 33.24
N TYR A 238 4.24 -18.17 32.22
CA TYR A 238 3.61 -19.50 32.38
C TYR A 238 4.44 -20.68 31.85
N MET A 239 5.64 -20.45 31.34
CA MET A 239 6.53 -21.51 30.81
C MET A 239 7.81 -21.58 31.62
N SER A 240 7.72 -22.14 32.81
CA SER A 240 8.84 -22.76 33.53
C SER A 240 8.39 -24.12 34.04
N GLY A 241 8.52 -25.11 33.16
CA GLY A 241 8.37 -26.53 33.46
C GLY A 241 8.90 -27.32 32.27
N PRO A 242 9.80 -28.31 32.44
CA PRO A 242 10.26 -29.12 31.34
C PRO A 242 9.20 -30.18 31.06
N GLU A 243 8.34 -29.93 30.08
CA GLU A 243 7.38 -30.96 29.64
C GLU A 243 7.96 -31.73 28.46
N VAL A 244 8.22 -33.01 28.76
CA VAL A 244 8.57 -34.09 27.85
C VAL A 244 7.52 -34.17 26.74
N VAL A 245 7.95 -34.13 25.49
CA VAL A 245 7.08 -34.37 24.33
C VAL A 245 6.80 -35.87 24.24
N GLU A 246 5.62 -36.28 24.70
CA GLU A 246 5.03 -37.57 24.35
C GLU A 246 4.23 -37.44 23.05
N ASP A 247 4.53 -38.31 22.08
CA ASP A 247 3.83 -38.44 20.82
C ASP A 247 2.43 -39.04 21.02
N GLY A 248 1.39 -38.20 20.91
CA GLY A 248 0.00 -38.60 21.05
C GLY A 248 -0.78 -38.54 19.73
N HIS A 249 -1.02 -39.70 19.12
CA HIS A 249 -1.92 -39.89 17.98
C HIS A 249 -3.34 -39.36 18.25
N GLY A 250 -3.80 -38.43 17.39
CA GLY A 250 -5.17 -37.92 17.42
C GLY A 250 -6.17 -38.94 16.85
N HIS A 251 -6.90 -39.62 17.72
CA HIS A 251 -8.13 -40.32 17.37
C HIS A 251 -9.35 -39.43 17.58
N SER A 252 -10.17 -39.34 16.52
CA SER A 252 -11.44 -38.66 16.45
C SER A 252 -12.49 -39.31 17.37
N ASN A 253 -13.08 -38.54 18.29
CA ASN A 253 -14.22 -39.00 19.08
C ASN A 253 -15.51 -38.87 18.27
N PHE A 254 -15.95 -39.99 17.70
CA PHE A 254 -17.29 -40.21 17.19
C PHE A 254 -17.83 -41.50 17.83
N GLY A 255 -18.99 -41.41 18.47
CA GLY A 255 -19.85 -42.57 18.71
C GLY A 255 -19.65 -43.31 20.05
N ARG A 256 -20.61 -43.05 20.95
CA ARG A 256 -21.44 -44.04 21.67
C ARG A 256 -20.80 -45.34 22.19
N LEU A 257 -21.15 -45.56 23.45
CA LEU A 257 -21.79 -46.75 24.03
C LEU A 257 -21.00 -47.42 25.16
N ALA A 258 -21.68 -47.44 26.29
CA ALA A 258 -21.47 -48.24 27.49
C ALA A 258 -20.92 -49.64 27.24
N THR A 259 -20.11 -50.15 28.18
CA THR A 259 -20.28 -51.45 28.86
C THR A 259 -19.27 -51.58 30.02
N ALA A 260 -19.72 -52.18 31.13
CA ALA A 260 -19.00 -52.67 32.32
C ALA A 260 -18.55 -51.60 33.33
N GLY A 261 -18.80 -51.70 34.64
CA GLY A 261 -19.45 -52.74 35.43
C GLY A 261 -19.17 -52.50 36.93
N ALA A 262 -20.01 -53.12 37.77
CA ALA A 262 -19.83 -53.42 39.19
C ALA A 262 -19.96 -52.29 40.25
N ALA A 263 -21.12 -52.27 40.92
CA ALA A 263 -21.37 -52.15 42.37
C ALA A 263 -22.83 -51.70 42.54
N GLY A 264 -23.79 -52.39 43.16
CA GLY A 264 -23.73 -53.41 44.19
C GLY A 264 -24.39 -52.85 45.46
N THR A 265 -25.73 -52.84 45.55
CA THR A 265 -26.48 -52.74 46.83
C THR A 265 -27.98 -53.08 46.68
N ASN A 266 -28.38 -54.20 47.29
CA ASN A 266 -29.63 -54.55 48.00
C ASN A 266 -30.92 -53.72 47.81
N ARG A 267 -32.06 -54.36 47.48
CA ARG A 267 -33.13 -54.79 48.44
C ARG A 267 -34.41 -55.32 47.76
N THR A 268 -34.89 -56.45 48.30
CA THR A 268 -36.29 -56.90 48.56
C THR A 268 -37.34 -57.02 47.45
N GLN A 269 -37.71 -58.29 47.21
CA GLN A 269 -39.05 -58.90 47.07
C GLN A 269 -40.29 -58.00 46.95
N HIS A 270 -41.11 -58.23 45.91
CA HIS A 270 -42.52 -58.64 46.07
C HIS A 270 -43.12 -59.16 44.73
N LEU A 271 -43.99 -60.18 44.84
CA LEU A 271 -44.92 -60.70 43.83
C LEU A 271 -45.82 -59.55 43.29
N ASP A 272 -46.41 -59.53 42.09
CA ASP A 272 -47.40 -60.46 41.59
C ASP A 272 -47.91 -60.00 40.19
N ARG A 273 -48.51 -60.95 39.48
CA ARG A 273 -49.46 -60.93 38.34
C ARG A 273 -49.83 -59.62 37.59
N THR A 274 -50.06 -59.81 36.29
CA THR A 274 -51.37 -59.77 35.56
C THR A 274 -51.35 -58.99 34.22
N VAL A 275 -51.96 -59.64 33.20
CA VAL A 275 -52.76 -59.06 32.08
C VAL A 275 -51.96 -58.40 30.95
N MET A 276 -51.85 -59.08 29.79
CA MET A 276 -52.73 -58.94 28.60
C MET A 276 -52.60 -57.54 27.99
N THR A 277 -52.32 -57.34 26.70
CA THR A 277 -53.04 -57.92 25.57
C THR A 277 -52.36 -57.47 24.26
N LYS A 278 -52.34 -58.35 23.24
CA LYS A 278 -52.70 -58.12 21.80
C LYS A 278 -52.05 -56.92 21.05
N LYS A 279 -51.72 -56.97 19.75
CA LYS A 279 -51.82 -57.90 18.61
C LYS A 279 -51.08 -57.15 17.47
N VAL A 280 -49.96 -57.63 16.92
CA VAL A 280 -49.80 -58.34 15.62
C VAL A 280 -50.39 -57.60 14.39
N ILE A 281 -49.61 -57.66 13.29
CA ILE A 281 -49.93 -57.64 11.83
C ILE A 281 -49.41 -56.36 11.14
N THR A 282 -48.27 -56.35 10.42
CA THR A 282 -47.90 -56.98 9.12
C THR A 282 -48.60 -56.28 7.93
N THR A 283 -47.94 -55.36 7.21
CA THR A 283 -47.15 -55.56 5.95
C THR A 283 -47.99 -55.42 4.66
N MET A 284 -47.37 -54.73 3.69
CA MET A 284 -47.56 -54.73 2.22
C MET A 284 -48.52 -53.74 1.55
N ALA A 285 -47.91 -53.09 0.53
CA ALA A 285 -48.40 -52.75 -0.81
C ALA A 285 -49.72 -51.95 -0.91
N GLY A 286 -49.81 -50.84 -1.62
CA GLY A 286 -49.21 -50.50 -2.90
C GLY A 286 -50.33 -50.11 -3.87
N VAL A 287 -50.04 -49.17 -4.77
CA VAL A 287 -50.75 -48.88 -6.03
C VAL A 287 -51.99 -47.96 -5.98
N GLY A 288 -51.93 -46.94 -6.85
CA GLY A 288 -53.05 -46.28 -7.53
C GLY A 288 -53.69 -45.14 -6.72
N GLY A 289 -53.93 -43.94 -7.24
CA GLY A 289 -54.00 -43.46 -8.61
C GLY A 289 -54.96 -42.27 -8.62
N GLU A 290 -54.59 -41.25 -9.39
CA GLU A 290 -55.49 -40.30 -10.07
C GLU A 290 -56.39 -39.31 -9.29
N ASN A 291 -56.05 -38.04 -9.54
CA ASN A 291 -56.89 -37.00 -10.14
C ASN A 291 -57.98 -36.24 -9.36
N ALA A 292 -57.94 -34.93 -9.67
CA ALA A 292 -59.04 -33.96 -9.71
C ALA A 292 -59.58 -33.50 -8.36
N SER A 293 -60.12 -32.30 -8.18
CA SER A 293 -60.06 -31.00 -8.85
C SER A 293 -60.87 -30.07 -7.96
N SER A 294 -60.50 -28.78 -7.91
CA SER A 294 -61.41 -27.65 -7.79
C SER A 294 -62.20 -27.38 -6.48
N SER A 295 -62.22 -26.08 -6.15
CA SER A 295 -63.28 -25.34 -5.47
C SER A 295 -63.40 -25.49 -3.94
N LYS A 296 -62.81 -24.53 -3.21
CA LYS A 296 -63.51 -23.32 -2.72
C LYS A 296 -62.51 -22.27 -2.26
#